data_AF-Q8K931-F1
#
_entry.id   AF-Q8K931-F1
#
_cell.length_a   1.000
_cell.length_b   1.000
_cell.length_c   1.000
_cell.angle_alpha   90.00
_cell.angle_beta   90.00
_cell.angle_gamma   90.00
#
_symmetry.space_group_name_H-M   'P 1'
#
loop_
_entity.id
_entity.type
_entity.pdbx_description
1 polymer ?
#
loop_
_entity_poly.entity_id
_entity_poly.type
_entity_poly.pdbx_seq_one_letter_code
_entity_poly.pdbx_strand_id
1 'polypeptide(L)'
;MRKKKNLKIGIVMDSITLINIKKDSSFAILLEAQKRQHEIYYMEMNDLYLRKGQSYATTKSIEIQKNQNNYFKFIQKKDISLNELDAILMRKDPPFNTEFIYATYILERAEEKGVLVINKPKSLRDCNEKIFISWFSRFTTDTLVTRKLSKIHNFWKEKNDIILKPLDAMGGKGVFRIKKDDPNFSVIVETLTNYEKKYCMIQTYLPEVQFGDKRILIVNGKPIPWSLTRIPKHGETRANLAVGGEGRVQKLNDKDWEIANYLAPILKKRGLILVGLDVIGDKLTEINVTSPTCICEIEEKKNISITGILIDYIEDKIYK
;
A
#
# COMPACT_ATOMS: atom_id res chain seq x y z
N MET A 1 -6.27 31.07 -17.78
CA MET A 1 -6.50 29.66 -18.20
C MET A 1 -5.14 29.00 -18.42
N ARG A 2 -4.69 28.12 -17.52
CA ARG A 2 -3.54 27.24 -17.82
C ARG A 2 -3.98 26.32 -18.94
N LYS A 3 -3.32 26.33 -20.11
CA LYS A 3 -3.52 25.27 -21.12
C LYS A 3 -3.26 23.94 -20.40
N LYS A 4 -4.29 23.09 -20.23
CA LYS A 4 -4.12 21.73 -19.70
C LYS A 4 -3.12 21.04 -20.62
N LYS A 5 -1.89 20.89 -20.15
CA LYS A 5 -0.83 20.20 -20.88
C LYS A 5 -1.00 18.73 -20.53
N ASN A 6 -1.36 17.89 -21.49
CA ASN A 6 -1.51 16.45 -21.26
C ASN A 6 -0.21 15.93 -20.62
N LEU A 7 -0.32 15.36 -19.41
CA LEU A 7 0.81 14.80 -18.69
C LEU A 7 1.13 13.41 -19.23
N LYS A 8 2.40 13.01 -19.16
CA LYS A 8 2.87 11.65 -19.38
C LYS A 8 3.02 10.95 -18.04
N ILE A 9 2.09 10.07 -17.72
CA ILE A 9 2.04 9.35 -16.45
C ILE A 9 2.49 7.91 -16.68
N GLY A 10 3.63 7.55 -16.09
CA GLY A 10 4.06 6.16 -15.98
C GLY A 10 3.35 5.43 -14.84
N ILE A 11 3.16 4.13 -15.00
CA ILE A 11 2.79 3.24 -13.90
C ILE A 11 3.67 2.00 -13.92
N VAL A 12 4.23 1.66 -12.76
CA VAL A 12 4.90 0.38 -12.52
C VAL A 12 3.95 -0.46 -11.66
N MET A 13 3.44 -1.56 -12.20
CA MET A 13 2.52 -2.44 -11.49
C MET A 13 2.76 -3.91 -11.82
N ASP A 14 2.12 -4.81 -11.08
CA ASP A 14 1.96 -6.20 -11.49
C ASP A 14 1.18 -6.29 -12.81
N SER A 15 1.27 -7.45 -13.48
CA SER A 15 0.67 -7.62 -14.81
C SER A 15 -0.78 -7.14 -14.86
N ILE A 16 -1.06 -6.14 -15.70
CA ILE A 16 -2.42 -5.63 -15.89
C ILE A 16 -3.37 -6.73 -16.36
N THR A 17 -2.87 -7.80 -17.01
CA THR A 17 -3.70 -8.91 -17.50
C THR A 17 -4.37 -9.75 -16.41
N LEU A 18 -3.92 -9.61 -15.15
CA LEU A 18 -4.33 -10.46 -14.03
C LEU A 18 -5.21 -9.73 -13.01
N ILE A 19 -5.56 -8.46 -13.26
CA ILE A 19 -6.28 -7.65 -12.28
C ILE A 19 -7.79 -7.95 -12.28
N ASN A 20 -8.44 -7.62 -11.16
CA ASN A 20 -9.89 -7.52 -11.09
C ASN A 20 -10.31 -6.05 -11.16
N ILE A 21 -10.77 -5.58 -12.33
CA ILE A 21 -11.11 -4.17 -12.56
C ILE A 21 -12.21 -3.60 -11.63
N LYS A 22 -12.98 -4.46 -10.95
CA LYS A 22 -13.98 -4.02 -9.96
C LYS A 22 -13.33 -3.60 -8.63
N LYS A 23 -12.13 -4.11 -8.33
CA LYS A 23 -11.43 -3.90 -7.04
C LYS A 23 -10.09 -3.21 -7.20
N ASP A 24 -9.51 -3.24 -8.40
CA ASP A 24 -8.16 -2.75 -8.64
C ASP A 24 -8.10 -1.21 -8.60
N SER A 25 -7.44 -0.71 -7.56
CA SER A 25 -7.29 0.74 -7.34
C SER A 25 -6.32 1.37 -8.33
N SER A 26 -5.33 0.63 -8.84
CA SER A 26 -4.41 1.13 -9.87
C SER A 26 -5.19 1.40 -11.15
N PHE A 27 -6.03 0.47 -11.58
CA PHE A 27 -6.92 0.62 -12.72
C PHE A 27 -7.88 1.81 -12.59
N ALA A 28 -8.48 2.00 -11.41
CA ALA A 28 -9.33 3.17 -11.14
C ALA A 28 -8.57 4.50 -11.29
N ILE A 29 -7.33 4.57 -10.78
CA ILE A 29 -6.46 5.75 -10.95
C ILE A 29 -6.17 6.00 -12.43
N LEU A 30 -5.86 4.95 -13.20
CA LEU A 30 -5.58 5.07 -14.62
C LEU A 30 -6.80 5.51 -15.44
N LEU A 31 -8.00 5.05 -15.08
CA LEU A 31 -9.25 5.53 -15.71
C LEU A 31 -9.43 7.04 -15.51
N GLU A 32 -9.18 7.56 -14.31
CA GLU A 32 -9.28 9.00 -14.05
C GLU A 32 -8.19 9.80 -14.78
N ALA A 33 -6.95 9.29 -14.84
CA ALA A 33 -5.88 9.89 -15.63
C ALA A 33 -6.24 9.98 -17.13
N GLN A 34 -6.76 8.89 -17.71
CA GLN A 34 -7.18 8.88 -19.12
C GLN A 34 -8.38 9.79 -19.37
N LYS A 35 -9.35 9.82 -18.47
CA LYS A 35 -10.49 10.75 -18.53
C LYS A 35 -10.06 12.21 -18.57
N ARG A 36 -8.91 12.54 -17.95
CA ARG A 36 -8.28 13.86 -18.01
C ARG A 36 -7.32 14.07 -19.18
N GLN A 37 -7.30 13.14 -20.14
CA GLN A 37 -6.50 13.18 -21.37
C GLN A 37 -4.99 13.10 -21.13
N HIS A 38 -4.55 12.55 -20.00
CA HIS A 38 -3.14 12.24 -19.80
C HIS A 38 -2.75 10.99 -20.59
N GLU A 39 -1.51 10.98 -21.09
CA GLU A 39 -0.92 9.79 -21.72
C GLU A 39 -0.44 8.83 -20.65
N ILE A 40 -0.76 7.55 -20.78
CA ILE A 40 -0.40 6.52 -19.79
C ILE A 40 0.66 5.59 -20.38
N TYR A 41 1.74 5.41 -19.64
CA TYR A 41 2.87 4.55 -19.99
C TYR A 41 2.94 3.39 -18.99
N TYR A 42 2.55 2.20 -19.44
CA TYR A 42 2.56 0.98 -18.65
C TYR A 42 3.96 0.36 -18.60
N MET A 43 4.36 -0.09 -17.41
CA MET A 43 5.60 -0.80 -17.11
C MET A 43 5.37 -1.89 -16.06
N GLU A 44 6.11 -2.97 -16.19
CA GLU A 44 6.34 -3.97 -15.15
C GLU A 44 7.76 -3.81 -14.58
N MET A 45 8.09 -4.56 -13.52
CA MET A 45 9.43 -4.51 -12.90
C MET A 45 10.56 -4.80 -13.92
N ASN A 46 10.34 -5.77 -14.80
CA ASN A 46 11.33 -6.19 -15.80
C ASN A 46 11.54 -5.16 -16.91
N ASP A 47 10.64 -4.20 -17.05
CA ASP A 47 10.79 -3.13 -18.04
C ASP A 47 11.75 -2.05 -17.56
N LEU A 48 11.99 -1.92 -16.25
CA LEU A 48 12.85 -0.91 -15.64
C LEU A 48 14.33 -1.31 -15.75
N TYR A 49 15.18 -0.37 -16.16
CA TYR A 49 16.63 -0.61 -16.16
C TYR A 49 17.45 0.68 -15.96
N LEU A 50 18.69 0.49 -15.53
CA LEU A 50 19.71 1.55 -15.46
C LEU A 50 20.78 1.30 -16.52
N ARG A 51 21.19 2.38 -17.19
CA ARG A 51 22.38 2.37 -18.06
C ARG A 51 23.21 3.60 -17.79
N LYS A 52 24.47 3.40 -17.37
CA LYS A 52 25.39 4.48 -16.98
C LYS A 52 24.76 5.48 -15.99
N GLY A 53 24.01 4.96 -15.01
CA GLY A 53 23.34 5.77 -13.99
C GLY A 53 22.13 6.58 -14.48
N GLN A 54 21.69 6.42 -15.73
CA GLN A 54 20.42 6.97 -16.22
C GLN A 54 19.35 5.89 -16.18
N SER A 55 18.13 6.27 -15.79
CA SER A 55 16.98 5.38 -15.68
C SER A 55 16.14 5.39 -16.95
N TYR A 56 15.78 4.18 -17.37
CA TYR A 56 15.02 3.92 -18.58
C TYR A 56 13.94 2.91 -18.30
N ALA A 57 12.99 2.82 -19.22
CA ALA A 57 12.07 1.69 -19.26
C ALA A 57 11.63 1.35 -20.68
N THR A 58 11.35 0.07 -20.89
CA THR A 58 10.59 -0.40 -22.04
C THR A 58 9.10 -0.24 -21.76
N THR A 59 8.54 0.90 -22.17
CA THR A 59 7.14 1.26 -21.88
C THR A 59 6.18 0.76 -22.95
N LYS A 60 4.91 0.59 -22.57
CA LYS A 60 3.79 0.44 -23.50
C LYS A 60 2.79 1.56 -23.29
N SER A 61 2.51 2.38 -24.30
CA SER A 61 1.37 3.31 -24.25
C SER A 61 0.09 2.49 -24.16
N ILE A 62 -0.80 2.85 -23.24
CA ILE A 62 -1.98 2.05 -22.91
C ILE A 62 -3.26 2.87 -22.94
N GLU A 63 -4.29 2.31 -23.58
CA GLU A 63 -5.68 2.74 -23.46
C GLU A 63 -6.42 1.80 -22.52
N ILE A 64 -7.30 2.34 -21.68
CA ILE A 64 -8.00 1.62 -20.61
C ILE A 64 -9.50 1.92 -20.69
N GLN A 65 -10.33 0.91 -20.50
CA GLN A 65 -11.79 1.06 -20.51
C GLN A 65 -12.46 0.14 -19.51
N LYS A 66 -13.59 0.56 -18.95
CA LYS A 66 -14.34 -0.23 -17.96
C LYS A 66 -15.16 -1.35 -18.64
N ASN A 67 -14.47 -2.32 -19.24
CA ASN A 67 -15.05 -3.48 -19.92
C ASN A 67 -14.35 -4.77 -19.43
N GLN A 68 -15.07 -5.68 -18.77
CA GLN A 68 -14.50 -6.90 -18.18
C GLN A 68 -13.74 -7.79 -19.18
N ASN A 69 -14.15 -7.81 -20.45
CA ASN A 69 -13.54 -8.69 -21.46
C ASN A 69 -12.38 -8.03 -22.20
N ASN A 70 -12.28 -6.70 -22.16
CA ASN A 70 -11.29 -5.95 -22.90
C ASN A 70 -11.02 -4.62 -22.19
N TYR A 71 -10.40 -4.67 -21.02
CA TYR A 71 -10.23 -3.49 -20.17
C TYR A 71 -8.97 -2.68 -20.48
N PHE A 72 -8.08 -3.18 -21.33
CA PHE A 72 -6.88 -2.46 -21.75
C PHE A 72 -6.47 -2.80 -23.19
N LYS A 73 -5.76 -1.88 -23.83
CA LYS A 73 -5.14 -2.07 -25.14
C LYS A 73 -3.77 -1.40 -25.15
N PHE A 74 -2.74 -2.15 -25.50
CA PHE A 74 -1.42 -1.57 -25.79
C PHE A 74 -1.40 -0.99 -27.20
N ILE A 75 -0.88 0.22 -27.35
CA ILE A 75 -0.80 0.92 -28.63
C ILE A 75 0.60 0.82 -29.22
N GLN A 76 1.60 1.26 -28.45
CA GLN A 76 2.98 1.32 -28.90
C GLN A 76 3.91 0.88 -27.79
N LYS A 77 4.89 0.04 -28.13
CA LYS A 77 6.01 -0.33 -27.25
C LYS A 77 7.23 0.51 -27.62
N LYS A 78 7.87 1.13 -26.64
CA LYS A 78 9.07 1.96 -26.87
C LYS A 78 9.96 2.00 -25.63
N ASP A 79 11.27 1.93 -25.85
CA ASP A 79 12.26 2.31 -24.85
C ASP A 79 12.35 3.84 -24.73
N ILE A 80 12.17 4.34 -23.51
CA ILE A 80 12.27 5.77 -23.19
C ILE A 80 13.18 5.99 -21.99
N SER A 81 13.72 7.20 -21.87
CA SER A 81 14.23 7.65 -20.59
C SER A 81 13.04 7.87 -19.64
N LEU A 82 13.15 7.45 -18.38
CA LEU A 82 12.10 7.73 -17.39
C LEU A 82 11.92 9.25 -17.18
N ASN A 83 12.94 10.05 -17.49
CA ASN A 83 12.90 11.51 -17.44
C ASN A 83 11.96 12.14 -18.48
N GLU A 84 11.49 11.37 -19.47
CA GLU A 84 10.48 11.82 -20.43
C GLU A 84 9.06 11.82 -19.84
N LEU A 85 8.86 11.21 -18.67
CA LEU A 85 7.59 11.17 -17.95
C LEU A 85 7.49 12.33 -16.96
N ASP A 86 6.29 12.85 -16.76
CA ASP A 86 6.04 13.89 -15.76
C ASP A 86 5.87 13.28 -14.36
N ALA A 87 5.22 12.12 -14.28
CA ALA A 87 5.00 11.38 -13.04
C ALA A 87 5.07 9.87 -13.24
N ILE A 88 5.45 9.14 -12.18
CA ILE A 88 5.45 7.67 -12.15
C ILE A 88 4.71 7.20 -10.89
N LEU A 89 3.67 6.39 -11.09
CA LEU A 89 2.96 5.67 -10.04
C LEU A 89 3.66 4.33 -9.78
N MET A 90 4.36 4.20 -8.65
CA MET A 90 4.88 2.92 -8.16
C MET A 90 3.77 2.16 -7.44
N ARG A 91 3.12 1.25 -8.17
CA ARG A 91 1.95 0.46 -7.75
C ARG A 91 2.22 -1.05 -7.75
N LYS A 92 3.49 -1.44 -7.71
CA LYS A 92 3.90 -2.84 -7.54
C LYS A 92 3.44 -3.33 -6.16
N ASP A 93 2.78 -4.47 -6.13
CA ASP A 93 2.36 -5.08 -4.87
C ASP A 93 3.57 -5.64 -4.09
N PRO A 94 3.51 -5.65 -2.75
CA PRO A 94 4.42 -6.43 -1.91
C PRO A 94 4.58 -7.89 -2.38
N PRO A 95 5.69 -8.57 -2.04
CA PRO A 95 6.51 -8.32 -0.85
C PRO A 95 7.48 -7.16 -0.99
N PHE A 96 7.77 -6.51 0.15
CA PHE A 96 8.88 -5.56 0.22
C PHE A 96 10.19 -6.34 0.36
N ASN A 97 10.78 -6.70 -0.78
CA ASN A 97 12.01 -7.48 -0.88
C ASN A 97 13.13 -6.66 -1.54
N THR A 98 14.30 -7.27 -1.72
CA THR A 98 15.46 -6.60 -2.32
C THR A 98 15.18 -6.11 -3.74
N GLU A 99 14.39 -6.83 -4.53
CA GLU A 99 14.00 -6.40 -5.89
C GLU A 99 13.15 -5.12 -5.86
N PHE A 100 12.20 -5.02 -4.93
CA PHE A 100 11.44 -3.80 -4.70
C PHE A 100 12.38 -2.63 -4.37
N ILE A 101 13.37 -2.87 -3.49
CA ILE A 101 14.39 -1.88 -3.12
C ILE A 101 15.21 -1.45 -4.35
N TYR A 102 15.67 -2.39 -5.18
CA TYR A 102 16.42 -2.06 -6.39
C TYR A 102 15.61 -1.19 -7.35
N ALA A 103 14.33 -1.52 -7.59
CA ALA A 103 13.45 -0.68 -8.39
C ALA A 103 13.33 0.74 -7.81
N THR A 104 13.29 0.92 -6.48
CA THR A 104 13.28 2.26 -5.89
C THR A 104 14.53 3.08 -6.26
N TYR A 105 15.71 2.47 -6.38
CA TYR A 105 16.90 3.20 -6.81
C TYR A 105 16.82 3.62 -8.28
N ILE A 106 16.25 2.78 -9.15
CA ILE A 106 16.02 3.14 -10.57
C ILE A 106 15.07 4.34 -10.65
N LEU A 107 13.96 4.29 -9.90
CA LEU A 107 12.97 5.37 -9.86
C LEU A 107 13.53 6.65 -9.23
N GLU A 108 14.42 6.54 -8.23
CA GLU A 108 15.08 7.69 -7.61
C GLU A 108 15.98 8.43 -8.60
N ARG A 109 16.60 7.75 -9.56
CA ARG A 109 17.36 8.40 -10.64
C ARG A 109 16.48 9.23 -11.58
N ALA A 110 15.22 8.84 -11.77
CA ALA A 110 14.24 9.66 -12.48
C ALA A 110 13.76 10.83 -11.60
N GLU A 111 13.53 10.58 -10.31
CA GLU A 111 13.14 11.61 -9.34
C GLU A 111 14.16 12.76 -9.27
N GLU A 112 15.46 12.44 -9.24
CA GLU A 112 16.56 13.41 -9.27
C GLU A 112 16.58 14.29 -10.53
N LYS A 113 15.90 13.86 -11.60
CA LYS A 113 15.77 14.57 -12.88
C LYS A 113 14.45 15.33 -13.01
N GLY A 114 13.64 15.36 -11.94
CA GLY A 114 12.42 16.15 -11.86
C GLY A 114 11.12 15.36 -12.00
N VAL A 115 11.18 14.04 -12.23
CA VAL A 115 9.98 13.20 -12.35
C VAL A 115 9.32 13.03 -10.99
N LEU A 116 8.01 13.25 -10.91
CA LEU A 116 7.26 13.01 -9.68
C LEU A 116 7.01 11.51 -9.49
N VAL A 117 7.68 10.87 -8.53
CA VAL A 117 7.44 9.46 -8.21
C VAL A 117 6.49 9.33 -7.01
N ILE A 118 5.40 8.58 -7.19
CA ILE A 118 4.36 8.35 -6.18
C ILE A 118 4.32 6.86 -5.83
N ASN A 119 4.66 6.44 -4.60
CA ASN A 119 5.23 7.23 -3.51
C ASN A 119 6.75 7.45 -3.65
N LYS A 120 7.29 8.42 -2.90
CA LYS A 120 8.72 8.77 -2.93
C LYS A 120 9.62 7.54 -2.70
N PRO A 121 10.56 7.21 -3.62
CA PRO A 121 11.39 6.01 -3.55
C PRO A 121 12.17 5.85 -2.24
N LYS A 122 12.84 6.91 -1.77
CA LYS A 122 13.53 6.90 -0.48
C LYS A 122 12.59 6.56 0.67
N SER A 123 11.40 7.15 0.68
CA SER A 123 10.43 6.93 1.75
C SER A 123 9.82 5.54 1.72
N LEU A 124 9.68 4.93 0.54
CA LEU A 124 9.32 3.51 0.44
C LEU A 124 10.35 2.60 1.13
N ARG A 125 11.65 2.95 1.06
CA ARG A 125 12.69 2.23 1.79
C ARG A 125 12.72 2.52 3.29
N ASP A 126 12.45 3.77 3.66
CA ASP A 126 12.46 4.21 5.07
C ASP A 126 11.23 3.72 5.85
N CYS A 127 10.09 3.53 5.17
CA CYS A 127 8.77 3.36 5.80
C CYS A 127 8.18 1.97 5.53
N ASN A 128 8.81 0.91 6.02
CA ASN A 128 8.24 -0.45 5.94
C ASN A 128 6.84 -0.51 6.58
N GLU A 129 5.89 -1.19 5.92
CA GLU A 129 4.46 -1.11 6.26
C GLU A 129 4.12 -1.59 7.68
N LYS A 130 4.94 -2.49 8.24
CA LYS A 130 4.78 -3.01 9.60
C LYS A 130 5.66 -2.25 10.58
N ILE A 131 6.96 -2.11 10.30
CA ILE A 131 7.90 -1.47 11.24
C ILE A 131 7.59 0.02 11.44
N PHE A 132 7.07 0.71 10.42
CA PHE A 132 6.89 2.17 10.48
C PHE A 132 5.91 2.62 11.59
N ILE A 133 5.02 1.73 12.04
CA ILE A 133 4.15 2.00 13.20
C ILE A 133 4.94 2.28 14.49
N SER A 134 6.20 1.85 14.59
CA SER A 134 7.06 2.07 15.77
C SER A 134 7.37 3.55 16.04
N TRP A 135 7.27 4.43 15.03
CA TRP A 135 7.33 5.88 15.20
C TRP A 135 6.05 6.47 15.81
N PHE A 136 5.01 5.67 15.98
CA PHE A 136 3.66 6.07 16.37
C PHE A 136 3.11 5.20 17.50
N SER A 137 3.99 4.71 18.39
CA SER A 137 3.64 3.73 19.44
C SER A 137 2.46 4.12 20.33
N ARG A 138 2.19 5.42 20.50
CA ARG A 138 0.98 5.93 21.19
C ARG A 138 -0.34 5.45 20.56
N PHE A 139 -0.33 5.10 19.28
CA PHE A 139 -1.50 4.64 18.54
C PHE A 139 -1.51 3.14 18.29
N THR A 140 -0.45 2.41 18.67
CA THR A 140 -0.37 0.97 18.40
C THR A 140 -0.78 0.16 19.63
N THR A 141 -0.94 -1.14 19.43
CA THR A 141 -0.91 -2.09 20.54
C THR A 141 0.53 -2.36 20.97
N ASP A 142 0.71 -3.04 22.10
CA ASP A 142 2.04 -3.48 22.52
C ASP A 142 2.65 -4.36 21.43
N THR A 143 3.84 -3.98 20.97
CA THR A 143 4.45 -4.50 19.74
C THR A 143 5.91 -4.82 20.01
N LEU A 144 6.27 -6.09 19.81
CA LEU A 144 7.64 -6.57 19.85
C LEU A 144 8.10 -6.90 18.43
N VAL A 145 9.30 -6.47 18.07
CA VAL A 145 10.00 -6.93 16.87
C VAL A 145 11.26 -7.65 17.30
N THR A 146 11.35 -8.94 17.01
CA THR A 146 12.50 -9.75 17.41
C THR A 146 12.66 -10.98 16.52
N ARG A 147 13.84 -11.59 16.61
CA ARG A 147 14.10 -12.94 16.08
C ARG A 147 14.36 -13.94 17.20
N LYS A 148 14.41 -13.49 18.46
CA LYS A 148 14.79 -14.32 19.62
C LYS A 148 13.57 -15.06 20.18
N LEU A 149 13.58 -16.39 20.15
CA LEU A 149 12.52 -17.27 20.64
C LEU A 149 12.15 -16.95 22.09
N SER A 150 13.14 -16.75 22.96
CA SER A 150 12.89 -16.47 24.38
C SER A 150 12.14 -15.15 24.61
N LYS A 151 12.42 -14.10 23.82
CA LYS A 151 11.68 -12.84 23.90
C LYS A 151 10.23 -13.01 23.44
N ILE A 152 10.01 -13.81 22.39
CA ILE A 152 8.66 -14.11 21.87
C ILE A 152 7.86 -14.89 22.90
N HIS A 153 8.46 -15.91 23.50
CA HIS A 153 7.85 -16.72 24.54
C HIS A 153 7.50 -15.91 25.80
N ASN A 154 8.39 -15.02 26.23
CA ASN A 154 8.10 -14.14 27.37
C ASN A 154 6.95 -13.18 27.06
N PHE A 155 6.93 -12.58 25.86
CA PHE A 155 5.84 -11.72 25.42
C PHE A 155 4.50 -12.48 25.36
N TRP A 156 4.51 -13.71 24.85
CA TRP A 156 3.33 -14.58 24.83
C TRP A 156 2.82 -14.91 26.23
N LYS A 157 3.72 -15.28 27.15
CA LYS A 157 3.35 -15.54 28.56
C LYS A 157 2.76 -14.30 29.25
N GLU A 158 3.28 -13.13 28.95
CA GLU A 158 2.79 -11.87 29.51
C GLU A 158 1.39 -11.51 28.97
N LYS A 159 1.19 -11.60 27.65
CA LYS A 159 -0.04 -11.12 26.99
C LYS A 159 -1.13 -12.17 26.84
N ASN A 160 -0.81 -13.45 26.96
CA ASN A 160 -1.67 -14.62 26.77
C ASN A 160 -2.27 -14.80 25.37
N ASP A 161 -2.54 -13.74 24.61
CA ASP A 161 -3.13 -13.81 23.27
C ASP A 161 -2.43 -12.82 22.34
N ILE A 162 -1.73 -13.34 21.33
CA ILE A 162 -0.84 -12.56 20.48
C ILE A 162 -1.05 -12.86 19.01
N ILE A 163 -0.70 -11.89 18.17
CA ILE A 163 -0.56 -12.02 16.73
C ILE A 163 0.92 -12.02 16.38
N LEU A 164 1.37 -13.04 15.63
CA LEU A 164 2.67 -13.06 14.98
C LEU A 164 2.52 -12.83 13.49
N LYS A 165 3.41 -12.02 12.90
CA LYS A 165 3.42 -11.75 11.46
C LYS A 165 4.83 -11.50 10.90
N PRO A 166 5.11 -11.93 9.65
CA PRO A 166 6.33 -11.54 8.94
C PRO A 166 6.33 -10.04 8.62
N LEU A 167 7.51 -9.49 8.37
CA LEU A 167 7.71 -8.05 8.14
C LEU A 167 7.62 -7.62 6.66
N ASP A 168 7.70 -8.56 5.74
CA ASP A 168 7.83 -8.36 4.29
C ASP A 168 6.57 -8.71 3.49
N ALA A 169 5.66 -9.50 4.06
CA ALA A 169 4.46 -9.99 3.39
C ALA A 169 3.21 -9.12 3.59
N MET A 170 2.26 -9.24 2.67
CA MET A 170 0.95 -8.58 2.71
C MET A 170 -0.21 -9.57 2.71
N GLY A 171 -1.43 -9.04 2.88
CA GLY A 171 -2.66 -9.83 2.65
C GLY A 171 -2.95 -10.91 3.69
N GLY A 172 -2.32 -10.85 4.87
CA GLY A 172 -2.48 -11.87 5.91
C GLY A 172 -1.62 -13.13 5.71
N LYS A 173 -0.71 -13.14 4.73
CA LYS A 173 0.24 -14.24 4.56
C LYS A 173 1.20 -14.30 5.76
N GLY A 174 1.29 -15.47 6.40
CA GLY A 174 2.13 -15.69 7.57
C GLY A 174 1.63 -15.04 8.86
N VAL A 175 0.36 -14.61 8.92
CA VAL A 175 -0.22 -14.08 10.16
C VAL A 175 -0.83 -15.22 10.97
N PHE A 176 -0.37 -15.37 12.21
CA PHE A 176 -0.86 -16.39 13.15
C PHE A 176 -1.35 -15.73 14.42
N ARG A 177 -2.47 -16.23 14.97
CA ARG A 177 -2.87 -15.94 16.34
C ARG A 177 -2.43 -17.10 17.21
N ILE A 178 -1.75 -16.78 18.30
CA ILE A 178 -1.35 -17.76 19.31
C ILE A 178 -2.06 -17.39 20.61
N LYS A 179 -3.04 -18.20 20.98
CA LYS A 179 -3.80 -18.05 22.23
C LYS A 179 -3.00 -18.61 23.40
N LYS A 180 -3.55 -18.50 24.60
CA LYS A 180 -2.98 -19.11 25.79
C LYS A 180 -2.91 -20.62 25.59
N ASP A 181 -1.79 -21.23 25.97
CA ASP A 181 -1.55 -22.67 25.95
C ASP A 181 -1.66 -23.33 24.54
N ASP A 182 -1.49 -22.56 23.46
CA ASP A 182 -1.50 -23.08 22.08
C ASP A 182 -0.37 -24.10 21.85
N PRO A 183 -0.69 -25.35 21.46
CA PRO A 183 0.30 -26.41 21.26
C PRO A 183 1.24 -26.14 20.09
N ASN A 184 0.90 -25.22 19.19
CA ASN A 184 1.68 -24.91 18.00
C ASN A 184 2.64 -23.73 18.21
N PHE A 185 2.76 -23.19 19.43
CA PHE A 185 3.64 -22.05 19.71
C PHE A 185 5.04 -22.24 19.12
N SER A 186 5.72 -23.33 19.47
CA SER A 186 7.12 -23.55 19.06
C SER A 186 7.26 -23.62 17.54
N VAL A 187 6.43 -24.42 16.86
CA VAL A 187 6.54 -24.60 15.40
C VAL A 187 6.20 -23.33 14.63
N ILE A 188 5.21 -22.54 15.09
CA ILE A 188 4.86 -21.26 14.45
C ILE A 188 6.03 -20.29 14.55
N VAL A 189 6.62 -20.16 15.75
CA VAL A 189 7.70 -19.19 15.98
C VAL A 189 8.98 -19.62 15.26
N GLU A 190 9.34 -20.90 15.29
CA GLU A 190 10.48 -21.43 14.55
C GLU A 190 10.33 -21.22 13.04
N THR A 191 9.14 -21.47 12.50
CA THR A 191 8.84 -21.27 11.08
C THR A 191 8.95 -19.79 10.69
N LEU A 192 8.29 -18.89 11.42
CA LEU A 192 8.30 -17.46 11.09
C LEU A 192 9.66 -16.81 11.28
N THR A 193 10.40 -17.20 12.31
CA THR A 193 11.75 -16.67 12.57
C THR A 193 12.83 -17.41 11.78
N ASN A 194 12.49 -18.47 11.05
CA ASN A 194 13.45 -19.37 10.41
C ASN A 194 14.58 -19.77 11.40
N TYR A 195 14.19 -20.31 12.55
CA TYR A 195 15.12 -20.65 13.65
C TYR A 195 16.03 -19.47 14.05
N GLU A 196 15.42 -18.37 14.47
CA GLU A 196 16.09 -17.11 14.88
C GLU A 196 16.92 -16.39 13.78
N LYS A 197 16.78 -16.75 12.51
CA LYS A 197 17.50 -16.12 11.38
C LYS A 197 16.75 -14.92 10.78
N LYS A 198 15.44 -14.79 11.02
CA LYS A 198 14.57 -13.72 10.51
C LYS A 198 13.83 -13.03 11.65
N TYR A 199 13.68 -11.72 11.55
CA TYR A 199 12.82 -10.94 12.44
C TYR A 199 11.34 -11.17 12.09
N CYS A 200 10.51 -11.22 13.11
CA CYS A 200 9.06 -11.13 12.99
C CYS A 200 8.52 -10.03 13.92
N MET A 201 7.26 -9.65 13.67
CA MET A 201 6.51 -8.74 14.54
C MET A 201 5.51 -9.56 15.36
N ILE A 202 5.40 -9.20 16.63
CA ILE A 202 4.48 -9.77 17.60
C ILE A 202 3.67 -8.63 18.20
N GLN A 203 2.34 -8.78 18.22
CA GLN A 203 1.41 -7.77 18.74
C GLN A 203 0.41 -8.42 19.68
N THR A 204 -0.06 -7.72 20.72
CA THR A 204 -1.22 -8.20 21.49
C THR A 204 -2.43 -8.34 20.57
N TYR A 205 -3.16 -9.44 20.69
CA TYR A 205 -4.40 -9.65 19.95
C TYR A 205 -5.45 -8.57 20.31
N LEU A 206 -6.16 -8.06 19.30
CA LEU A 206 -7.20 -7.05 19.44
C LEU A 206 -8.57 -7.70 19.20
N PRO A 207 -9.39 -7.94 20.26
CA PRO A 207 -10.72 -8.51 20.11
C PRO A 207 -11.63 -7.74 19.16
N GLU A 208 -11.42 -6.43 19.03
CA GLU A 208 -12.15 -5.53 18.15
C GLU A 208 -12.03 -5.89 16.67
N VAL A 209 -11.11 -6.78 16.28
CA VAL A 209 -11.03 -7.32 14.91
C VAL A 209 -12.35 -7.99 14.47
N GLN A 210 -13.16 -8.46 15.42
CA GLN A 210 -14.52 -8.97 15.13
C GLN A 210 -15.43 -7.90 14.50
N PHE A 211 -15.19 -6.63 14.80
CA PHE A 211 -15.89 -5.48 14.20
C PHE A 211 -15.23 -4.99 12.91
N GLY A 212 -14.10 -5.60 12.55
CA GLY A 212 -13.39 -5.43 11.30
C GLY A 212 -12.13 -4.58 11.39
N ASP A 213 -11.30 -4.74 10.37
CA ASP A 213 -10.06 -4.01 10.13
C ASP A 213 -10.34 -2.88 9.13
N LYS A 214 -10.30 -1.63 9.62
CA LYS A 214 -10.60 -0.40 8.88
C LYS A 214 -9.40 0.00 8.03
N ARG A 215 -9.59 0.05 6.71
CA ARG A 215 -8.69 0.73 5.76
C ARG A 215 -9.05 2.21 5.67
N ILE A 216 -8.20 3.09 6.17
CA ILE A 216 -8.32 4.55 6.05
C ILE A 216 -7.34 5.04 4.99
N LEU A 217 -7.83 5.73 3.96
CA LEU A 217 -6.97 6.29 2.93
C LEU A 217 -6.55 7.73 3.27
N ILE A 218 -5.30 8.06 3.01
CA ILE A 218 -4.77 9.42 3.08
C ILE A 218 -4.17 9.74 1.71
N VAL A 219 -4.62 10.86 1.12
CA VAL A 219 -4.10 11.37 -0.16
C VAL A 219 -3.45 12.73 0.06
N ASN A 220 -2.14 12.84 -0.17
CA ASN A 220 -1.33 14.05 0.01
C ASN A 220 -1.53 14.73 1.39
N GLY A 221 -1.57 13.92 2.45
CA GLY A 221 -1.82 14.40 3.81
C GLY A 221 -3.27 14.87 4.07
N LYS A 222 -4.23 14.47 3.23
CA LYS A 222 -5.66 14.66 3.48
C LYS A 222 -6.32 13.29 3.74
N PRO A 223 -6.79 13.01 4.95
CA PRO A 223 -7.59 11.82 5.21
C PRO A 223 -8.90 11.82 4.41
N ILE A 224 -9.23 10.67 3.83
CA ILE A 224 -10.52 10.43 3.19
C ILE A 224 -11.56 10.19 4.30
N PRO A 225 -12.72 10.87 4.29
CA PRO A 225 -13.69 10.82 5.39
C PRO A 225 -14.45 9.49 5.52
N TRP A 226 -14.06 8.50 4.73
CA TRP A 226 -14.63 7.16 4.69
C TRP A 226 -13.51 6.13 4.79
N SER A 227 -13.75 5.08 5.57
CA SER A 227 -12.93 3.88 5.58
C SER A 227 -13.68 2.72 4.91
N LEU A 228 -12.93 1.72 4.46
CA LEU A 228 -13.48 0.40 4.16
C LEU A 228 -13.14 -0.55 5.31
N THR A 229 -14.14 -0.90 6.10
CA THR A 229 -14.02 -1.90 7.16
C THR A 229 -14.10 -3.29 6.55
N ARG A 230 -13.07 -4.09 6.79
CA ARG A 230 -12.98 -5.45 6.29
C ARG A 230 -13.31 -6.38 7.45
N ILE A 231 -14.42 -7.09 7.37
CA ILE A 231 -14.92 -7.93 8.46
C ILE A 231 -14.48 -9.38 8.20
N PRO A 232 -13.80 -10.05 9.15
CA PRO A 232 -13.45 -11.46 9.02
C PRO A 232 -14.69 -12.33 8.80
N LYS A 233 -14.55 -13.40 8.00
CA LYS A 233 -15.57 -14.46 7.97
C LYS A 233 -15.64 -15.14 9.34
N HIS A 234 -16.81 -15.66 9.69
CA HIS A 234 -16.96 -16.43 10.92
C HIS A 234 -15.95 -17.60 10.96
N GLY A 235 -15.14 -17.66 12.02
CA GLY A 235 -14.10 -18.68 12.19
C GLY A 235 -12.73 -18.33 11.56
N GLU A 236 -12.63 -17.29 10.75
CA GLU A 236 -11.35 -16.80 10.23
C GLU A 236 -10.78 -15.71 11.13
N THR A 237 -9.46 -15.75 11.34
CA THR A 237 -8.77 -14.70 12.11
C THR A 237 -8.44 -13.48 11.25
N ARG A 238 -8.50 -13.62 9.92
CA ARG A 238 -8.05 -12.61 8.96
C ARG A 238 -9.24 -11.84 8.39
N ALA A 239 -9.14 -10.51 8.45
CA ALA A 239 -10.13 -9.58 7.93
C ALA A 239 -9.99 -9.31 6.41
N ASN A 240 -8.88 -9.69 5.78
CA ASN A 240 -8.54 -9.21 4.43
C ASN A 240 -9.58 -9.62 3.36
N LEU A 241 -9.93 -8.67 2.47
CA LEU A 241 -10.83 -8.93 1.34
C LEU A 241 -10.35 -10.06 0.41
N ALA A 242 -9.03 -10.27 0.35
CA ALA A 242 -8.41 -11.32 -0.44
C ALA A 242 -8.83 -12.74 0.02
N VAL A 243 -9.22 -12.92 1.27
CA VAL A 243 -9.70 -14.20 1.83
C VAL A 243 -11.22 -14.25 1.99
N GLY A 244 -11.95 -13.29 1.38
CA GLY A 244 -13.41 -13.27 1.36
C GLY A 244 -14.06 -12.50 2.51
N GLY A 245 -13.34 -11.63 3.22
CA GLY A 245 -13.95 -10.71 4.18
C GLY A 245 -14.98 -9.78 3.52
N GLU A 246 -16.00 -9.36 4.28
CA GLU A 246 -17.01 -8.41 3.82
C GLU A 246 -16.49 -6.98 3.95
N GLY A 247 -16.65 -6.17 2.89
CA GLY A 247 -16.25 -4.76 2.86
C GLY A 247 -17.41 -3.80 3.14
N ARG A 248 -17.40 -3.17 4.32
CA ARG A 248 -18.38 -2.14 4.70
C ARG A 248 -17.75 -0.74 4.68
N VAL A 249 -18.28 0.15 3.85
CA VAL A 249 -17.85 1.55 3.84
C VAL A 249 -18.52 2.31 4.97
N GLN A 250 -17.74 2.98 5.81
CA GLN A 250 -18.23 3.72 6.98
C GLN A 250 -17.50 5.05 7.16
N LYS A 251 -18.14 6.01 7.86
CA LYS A 251 -17.47 7.27 8.23
C LYS A 251 -16.34 6.97 9.21
N LEU A 252 -15.29 7.79 9.16
CA LEU A 252 -14.27 7.79 10.21
C LEU A 252 -14.90 8.24 11.54
N ASN A 253 -14.61 7.50 12.61
CA ASN A 253 -14.96 7.92 13.98
C ASN A 253 -13.92 8.90 14.54
N ASP A 254 -14.12 9.40 15.77
CA ASP A 254 -13.21 10.38 16.37
C ASP A 254 -11.78 9.87 16.51
N LYS A 255 -11.61 8.59 16.84
CA LYS A 255 -10.29 7.97 16.95
C LYS A 255 -9.61 7.78 15.60
N ASP A 256 -10.37 7.40 14.58
CA ASP A 256 -9.90 7.30 13.20
C ASP A 256 -9.38 8.66 12.72
N TRP A 257 -10.13 9.73 13.00
CA TRP A 257 -9.72 11.11 12.71
C TRP A 257 -8.48 11.50 13.50
N GLU A 258 -8.39 11.19 14.80
CA GLU A 258 -7.21 11.48 15.61
C GLU A 258 -5.94 10.84 15.01
N ILE A 259 -5.99 9.54 14.72
CA ILE A 259 -4.87 8.80 14.12
C ILE A 259 -4.52 9.40 12.75
N ALA A 260 -5.51 9.55 11.87
CA ALA A 260 -5.27 10.00 10.51
C ALA A 260 -4.73 11.43 10.46
N ASN A 261 -5.27 12.35 11.27
CA ASN A 261 -4.81 13.74 11.32
C ASN A 261 -3.41 13.87 11.93
N TYR A 262 -3.04 13.01 12.88
CA TYR A 262 -1.68 12.99 13.42
C TYR A 262 -0.66 12.53 12.37
N LEU A 263 -0.97 11.46 11.64
CA LEU A 263 -0.04 10.88 10.66
C LEU A 263 0.03 11.70 9.36
N ALA A 264 -1.09 12.28 8.92
CA ALA A 264 -1.22 13.02 7.67
C ALA A 264 -0.08 14.01 7.35
N PRO A 265 0.30 14.97 8.23
CA PRO A 265 1.39 15.90 7.95
C PRO A 265 2.76 15.22 7.86
N ILE A 266 2.97 14.14 8.60
CA ILE A 266 4.23 13.38 8.62
C ILE A 266 4.39 12.60 7.31
N LEU A 267 3.33 11.91 6.88
CA LEU A 267 3.27 11.20 5.61
C LEU A 267 3.52 12.16 4.43
N LYS A 268 2.85 13.31 4.45
CA LYS A 268 3.03 14.37 3.43
C LYS A 268 4.48 14.87 3.38
N LYS A 269 5.09 15.17 4.54
CA LYS A 269 6.50 15.62 4.61
C LYS A 269 7.47 14.58 4.05
N ARG A 270 7.15 13.29 4.17
CA ARG A 270 7.92 12.18 3.61
C ARG A 270 7.62 11.92 2.13
N GLY A 271 6.71 12.64 1.47
CA GLY A 271 6.34 12.33 0.09
C GLY A 271 5.61 10.99 -0.06
N LEU A 272 4.93 10.55 1.01
CA LEU A 272 3.99 9.44 0.97
C LEU A 272 2.61 10.02 0.62
N ILE A 273 2.33 10.04 -0.68
CA ILE A 273 1.18 10.72 -1.27
C ILE A 273 -0.08 9.86 -1.23
N LEU A 274 0.00 8.57 -1.52
CA LEU A 274 -1.14 7.65 -1.42
C LEU A 274 -0.83 6.61 -0.35
N VAL A 275 -1.53 6.65 0.78
CA VAL A 275 -1.28 5.78 1.94
C VAL A 275 -2.58 5.15 2.41
N GLY A 276 -2.51 3.87 2.82
CA GLY A 276 -3.61 3.17 3.48
C GLY A 276 -3.24 2.78 4.90
N LEU A 277 -3.89 3.38 5.89
CA LEU A 277 -3.76 2.99 7.29
C LEU A 277 -4.68 1.82 7.59
N ASP A 278 -4.18 0.83 8.34
CA ASP A 278 -4.98 -0.27 8.88
C ASP A 278 -5.21 -0.02 10.37
N VAL A 279 -6.48 0.01 10.78
CA VAL A 279 -6.90 0.32 12.14
C VAL A 279 -7.90 -0.72 12.64
N ILE A 280 -7.58 -1.38 13.76
CA ILE A 280 -8.48 -2.31 14.45
C ILE A 280 -8.87 -1.67 15.78
N GLY A 281 -10.19 -1.51 16.01
CA GLY A 281 -10.69 -0.72 17.12
C GLY A 281 -10.11 0.70 17.06
N ASP A 282 -9.29 1.02 18.07
CA ASP A 282 -8.63 2.31 18.24
C ASP A 282 -7.11 2.24 18.03
N LYS A 283 -6.62 1.15 17.43
CA LYS A 283 -5.20 0.86 17.28
C LYS A 283 -4.77 0.81 15.82
N LEU A 284 -3.74 1.57 15.50
CA LEU A 284 -2.99 1.48 14.23
C LEU A 284 -2.19 0.18 14.21
N THR A 285 -2.41 -0.64 13.18
CA THR A 285 -1.76 -1.96 13.05
C THR A 285 -0.72 -2.00 11.94
N GLU A 286 -0.94 -1.30 10.82
CA GLU A 286 -0.04 -1.21 9.65
C GLU A 286 -0.22 0.15 8.92
N ILE A 287 0.83 0.59 8.22
CA ILE A 287 0.81 1.77 7.33
C ILE A 287 1.22 1.34 5.93
N ASN A 288 0.25 1.07 5.06
CA ASN A 288 0.48 0.59 3.70
C ASN A 288 0.91 1.76 2.80
N VAL A 289 2.16 1.71 2.32
CA VAL A 289 2.77 2.78 1.50
C VAL A 289 3.13 2.33 0.09
N THR A 290 3.04 1.02 -0.20
CA THR A 290 3.41 0.46 -1.51
C THR A 290 2.24 0.58 -2.49
N SER A 291 1.24 -0.31 -2.37
CA SER A 291 0.10 -0.42 -3.26
C SER A 291 -1.22 -0.46 -2.46
N PRO A 292 -1.54 0.55 -1.61
CA PRO A 292 -2.81 0.55 -0.87
C PRO A 292 -4.01 0.51 -1.84
N THR A 293 -5.01 -0.30 -1.50
CA THR A 293 -6.24 -0.54 -2.29
C THR A 293 -7.47 0.05 -1.59
N CYS A 294 -8.68 -0.42 -1.94
CA CYS A 294 -9.97 -0.04 -1.38
C CYS A 294 -10.56 1.28 -1.93
N ILE A 295 -9.98 1.83 -3.00
CA ILE A 295 -10.51 3.03 -3.66
C ILE A 295 -11.87 2.72 -4.30
N CYS A 296 -11.95 1.64 -5.09
CA CYS A 296 -13.13 1.29 -5.87
C CYS A 296 -14.37 1.11 -4.98
N GLU A 297 -14.23 0.37 -3.88
CA GLU A 297 -15.33 0.08 -2.97
C GLU A 297 -15.86 1.33 -2.27
N ILE A 298 -14.96 2.28 -1.95
CA ILE A 298 -15.35 3.55 -1.32
C ILE A 298 -16.06 4.45 -2.34
N GLU A 299 -15.47 4.64 -3.52
CA GLU A 299 -16.04 5.50 -4.59
C GLU A 299 -17.37 4.93 -5.14
N GLU A 300 -17.56 3.61 -5.15
CA GLU A 300 -18.82 3.00 -5.57
C GLU A 300 -19.97 3.33 -4.62
N LYS A 301 -19.70 3.38 -3.30
CA LYS A 301 -20.75 3.57 -2.28
C LYS A 301 -20.90 5.03 -1.83
N LYS A 302 -19.97 5.92 -2.16
CA LYS A 302 -19.92 7.29 -1.66
C LYS A 302 -19.64 8.27 -2.79
N ASN A 303 -20.28 9.43 -2.73
CA ASN A 303 -20.07 10.52 -3.68
C ASN A 303 -18.74 11.25 -3.38
N ILE A 304 -17.62 10.60 -3.69
CA ILE A 304 -16.26 11.12 -3.56
C ILE A 304 -15.39 10.56 -4.69
N SER A 305 -14.42 11.34 -5.16
CA SER A 305 -13.40 10.88 -6.10
C SER A 305 -12.02 10.96 -5.44
N ILE A 306 -11.60 9.84 -4.86
CA ILE A 306 -10.25 9.64 -4.29
C ILE A 306 -9.22 9.65 -5.41
N THR A 307 -9.54 9.00 -6.54
CA THR A 307 -8.76 9.05 -7.78
C THR A 307 -8.58 10.49 -8.26
N GLY A 308 -9.67 11.28 -8.27
CA GLY A 308 -9.65 12.69 -8.62
C GLY A 308 -8.74 13.50 -7.72
N ILE A 309 -8.81 13.33 -6.39
CA ILE A 309 -7.92 14.00 -5.43
C ILE A 309 -6.44 13.66 -5.71
N LEU A 310 -6.14 12.42 -6.07
CA LEU A 310 -4.77 12.02 -6.41
C LEU A 310 -4.28 12.67 -7.71
N ILE A 311 -5.10 12.68 -8.77
CA ILE A 311 -4.71 13.29 -10.04
C ILE A 311 -4.65 14.82 -9.94
N ASP A 312 -5.56 15.46 -9.17
CA ASP A 312 -5.49 16.89 -8.85
C ASP A 312 -4.12 17.24 -8.24
N TYR A 313 -3.64 16.42 -7.30
CA TYR A 313 -2.31 16.62 -6.72
C TYR A 313 -1.18 16.51 -7.75
N ILE A 314 -1.24 15.54 -8.65
CA ILE A 314 -0.23 15.35 -9.70
C ILE A 314 -0.21 16.57 -10.63
N GLU A 315 -1.38 16.98 -11.13
CA GLU A 315 -1.54 18.16 -11.98
C GLU A 315 -1.00 19.42 -11.27
N ASP A 316 -1.42 19.65 -10.02
CA ASP A 316 -0.96 20.80 -9.23
C ASP A 316 0.53 20.79 -8.92
N LYS A 317 1.15 19.61 -8.83
CA LYS A 317 2.58 19.49 -8.54
C LYS A 317 3.44 19.75 -9.77
N ILE A 318 2.96 19.33 -10.96
CA ILE A 318 3.70 19.47 -12.22
C ILE A 318 3.44 20.81 -12.92
N TYR A 319 2.23 21.36 -12.83
CA TYR A 319 1.90 22.65 -13.47
C TYR A 319 2.33 23.89 -12.66
N LYS A 320 2.99 23.71 -11.52
CA LYS A 320 3.52 24.80 -10.70
C LYS A 320 4.71 25.47 -11.36
#